data_AF-A0AAX4JDX7-F1
#
_entry.id   AF-A0AAX4JDX7-F1
#
_cell.length_a   1.000
_cell.length_b   1.000
_cell.length_c   1.000
_cell.angle_alpha   90.00
_cell.angle_beta   90.00
_cell.angle_gamma   90.00
#
_symmetry.space_group_name_H-M   'P 1'
#
loop_
_entity.id
_entity.type
_entity.pdbx_description
1 polymer ?
#
loop_
_entity_poly.entity_id
_entity_poly.type
_entity_poly.pdbx_seq_one_letter_code
_entity_poly.pdbx_strand_id
1 'polypeptide(L)'
;MLKTIKEKINSINRLMEKIESNKKPSIIELLKKEIEKLKELNNEYKDILDSKKVIHKEITNKKVRYYLQDGSTYVIRDKYRYLYDSKTKVITYEFDNGQIERSYPSGIKEIRFVDGSIIIKKDNKEYDVINKNTTKTEIK
;
A
#
# COMPACT_ATOMS: atom_id res chain seq x y z
N MET A 1 -41.14 -30.91 19.06
CA MET A 1 -41.19 -29.83 20.07
C MET A 1 -40.01 -29.89 21.05
N LEU A 2 -39.81 -31.00 21.79
CA LEU A 2 -38.67 -31.19 22.71
C LEU A 2 -37.28 -31.04 22.06
N LYS A 3 -37.10 -31.56 20.84
CA LYS A 3 -35.84 -31.44 20.07
C LYS A 3 -35.46 -29.99 19.78
N THR A 4 -36.45 -29.20 19.37
CA THR A 4 -36.31 -27.76 19.07
C THR A 4 -35.97 -26.95 20.31
N ILE A 5 -36.54 -27.31 21.48
CA ILE A 5 -36.21 -26.68 22.76
C ILE A 5 -34.76 -27.01 23.15
N LYS A 6 -34.33 -28.26 22.99
CA LYS A 6 -32.96 -28.69 23.30
C LYS A 6 -31.91 -28.02 22.41
N GLU A 7 -32.22 -27.83 21.13
CA GLU A 7 -31.37 -27.09 20.19
C GLU A 7 -31.25 -25.59 20.57
N LYS A 8 -32.35 -24.96 21.00
CA LYS A 8 -32.32 -23.58 21.51
C LYS A 8 -31.50 -23.46 22.80
N ILE A 9 -31.66 -24.39 23.74
CA ILE A 9 -30.87 -24.42 24.99
C ILE A 9 -29.38 -24.59 24.67
N ASN A 10 -29.01 -25.48 23.74
CA ASN A 10 -27.62 -25.65 23.34
C ASN A 10 -27.03 -24.41 22.66
N SER A 11 -27.81 -23.68 21.86
CA SER A 11 -27.38 -22.39 21.30
C SER A 11 -27.21 -21.32 22.37
N ILE A 12 -28.10 -21.27 23.36
CA ILE A 12 -27.98 -20.36 24.50
C ILE A 12 -26.73 -20.69 25.32
N ASN A 13 -26.48 -21.96 25.62
CA ASN A 13 -25.30 -22.38 26.37
C ASN A 13 -24.00 -22.07 25.61
N ARG A 14 -23.95 -22.26 24.29
CA ARG A 14 -22.80 -21.85 23.46
C ARG A 14 -22.59 -20.33 23.45
N LEU A 15 -23.67 -19.56 23.53
CA LEU A 15 -23.59 -18.10 23.63
C LEU A 15 -23.08 -17.68 25.02
N MET A 16 -23.56 -18.32 26.08
CA MET A 16 -23.10 -18.09 27.45
C MET A 16 -21.64 -18.49 27.62
N GLU A 17 -21.24 -19.66 27.12
CA GLU A 17 -19.84 -20.09 27.06
C GLU A 17 -18.98 -19.09 26.30
N LYS A 18 -19.46 -18.52 25.18
CA LYS A 18 -18.73 -17.46 24.47
C LYS A 18 -18.65 -16.15 25.26
N ILE A 19 -19.68 -15.82 26.04
CA ILE A 19 -19.70 -14.60 26.87
C ILE A 19 -18.77 -14.79 28.09
N GLU A 20 -18.77 -15.97 28.70
CA GLU A 20 -17.92 -16.35 29.83
C GLU A 20 -16.47 -16.61 29.40
N SER A 21 -16.25 -17.18 28.20
CA SER A 21 -14.93 -17.34 27.58
C SER A 21 -14.40 -16.03 27.00
N ASN A 22 -15.27 -15.04 26.78
CA ASN A 22 -14.86 -13.69 26.39
C ASN A 22 -14.30 -12.97 27.62
N LYS A 23 -13.03 -13.28 27.92
CA LYS A 23 -12.05 -12.20 28.05
C LYS A 23 -12.11 -11.39 26.75
N LYS A 24 -13.11 -10.50 26.62
CA LYS A 24 -13.07 -9.43 25.61
C LYS A 24 -11.67 -8.83 25.77
N PRO A 25 -10.83 -8.73 24.73
CA PRO A 25 -9.58 -8.04 24.90
C PRO A 25 -9.94 -6.67 25.45
N SER A 26 -9.44 -6.38 26.64
CA SER A 26 -9.71 -5.08 27.27
C SER A 26 -9.35 -4.02 26.23
N ILE A 27 -10.06 -2.89 26.20
CA ILE A 27 -9.71 -1.77 25.31
C ILE A 27 -8.20 -1.48 25.41
N ILE A 28 -7.64 -1.65 26.61
CA ILE A 28 -6.21 -1.57 26.90
C ILE A 28 -5.38 -2.58 26.08
N GLU A 29 -5.81 -3.83 25.95
CA GLU A 29 -5.10 -4.85 25.16
C GLU A 29 -5.18 -4.57 23.65
N LEU A 30 -6.31 -4.07 23.15
CA LEU A 30 -6.43 -3.64 21.75
C LEU A 30 -5.50 -2.46 21.45
N LEU A 31 -5.48 -1.45 22.34
CA LEU A 31 -4.59 -0.31 22.23
C LEU A 31 -3.12 -0.71 22.32
N LYS A 32 -2.75 -1.63 23.23
CA LYS A 32 -1.39 -2.16 23.31
C LYS A 32 -0.97 -2.85 22.01
N LYS A 33 -1.83 -3.69 21.43
CA LYS A 33 -1.55 -4.33 20.13
C LYS A 33 -1.34 -3.31 19.03
N GLU A 34 -2.15 -2.25 18.99
CA GLU A 34 -2.02 -1.22 17.98
C GLU A 34 -0.74 -0.39 18.16
N ILE A 35 -0.37 -0.06 19.39
CA ILE A 35 0.91 0.59 19.71
C ILE A 35 2.09 -0.26 19.25
N GLU A 36 2.06 -1.58 19.47
CA GLU A 36 3.15 -2.47 19.01
C GLU A 36 3.25 -2.49 17.49
N LYS A 37 2.13 -2.60 16.76
CA LYS A 37 2.16 -2.47 15.29
C LYS A 37 2.74 -1.14 14.81
N LEU A 38 2.37 -0.03 15.47
CA LEU A 38 2.90 1.28 15.12
C LEU A 38 4.41 1.37 15.37
N LYS A 39 4.92 0.73 16.42
CA LYS A 39 6.37 0.63 16.66
C LYS A 39 7.08 -0.20 15.60
N GLU A 40 6.52 -1.34 15.22
CA GLU A 40 7.04 -2.19 14.14
C GLU A 40 7.13 -1.39 12.84
N LEU A 41 6.04 -0.74 12.43
CA LEU A 41 6.02 0.13 11.26
C LEU A 41 7.05 1.26 11.35
N ASN A 42 7.19 1.88 12.52
CA ASN A 42 8.18 2.95 12.71
C ASN A 42 9.63 2.44 12.56
N ASN A 43 9.91 1.23 13.03
CA ASN A 43 11.22 0.61 12.83
C ASN A 43 11.45 0.28 11.35
N GLU A 44 10.47 -0.29 10.66
CA GLU A 44 10.54 -0.52 9.21
C GLU A 44 10.81 0.77 8.43
N TYR A 45 10.15 1.88 8.81
CA TYR A 45 10.40 3.18 8.18
C TYR A 45 11.82 3.70 8.42
N LYS A 46 12.37 3.50 9.62
CA LYS A 46 13.76 3.88 9.92
C LYS A 46 14.74 3.08 9.07
N ASP A 47 14.53 1.77 8.96
CA ASP A 47 15.37 0.90 8.15
C ASP A 47 15.33 1.29 6.66
N ILE A 48 14.13 1.60 6.14
CA ILE A 48 13.97 2.11 4.77
C ILE A 48 14.72 3.44 4.61
N LEU A 49 14.55 4.38 5.54
CA LEU A 49 15.19 5.69 5.46
C LEU A 49 16.72 5.60 5.50
N ASP A 50 17.25 4.72 6.35
CA ASP A 50 18.69 4.44 6.41
C ASP A 50 19.21 3.83 5.10
N SER A 51 18.44 2.94 4.46
CA SER A 51 18.82 2.34 3.17
C SER A 51 18.76 3.30 1.98
N LYS A 52 17.96 4.37 2.07
CA LYS A 52 17.76 5.36 0.99
C LYS A 52 18.69 6.58 1.10
N LYS A 53 19.76 6.50 1.89
CA LYS A 53 20.77 7.58 2.00
C LYS A 53 21.45 7.85 0.67
N VAL A 54 21.71 9.13 0.38
CA VAL A 54 22.45 9.55 -0.82
C VAL A 54 23.94 9.26 -0.62
N ILE A 55 24.53 8.49 -1.53
CA ILE A 55 25.97 8.17 -1.52
C ILE A 55 26.75 8.92 -2.59
N HIS A 56 26.10 9.32 -3.69
CA HIS A 56 26.75 10.07 -4.76
C HIS A 56 25.76 10.99 -5.47
N LYS A 57 26.27 12.11 -6.02
CA LYS A 57 25.48 13.12 -6.72
C LYS A 57 26.19 13.51 -8.02
N GLU A 58 25.48 13.40 -9.12
CA GLU A 58 25.87 13.91 -10.44
C GLU A 58 25.01 15.12 -10.80
N ILE A 59 25.64 16.19 -11.29
CA ILE A 59 24.95 17.40 -11.74
C ILE A 59 25.33 17.66 -13.19
N THR A 60 24.32 17.90 -14.02
CA THR A 60 24.47 18.39 -15.40
C THR A 60 23.49 19.53 -15.61
N ASN A 61 23.67 20.32 -16.68
CA ASN A 61 22.80 21.48 -16.96
C ASN A 61 21.30 21.15 -17.10
N LYS A 62 20.93 19.89 -17.36
CA LYS A 62 19.55 19.46 -17.62
C LYS A 62 18.98 18.46 -16.61
N LYS A 63 19.81 17.97 -15.68
CA LYS A 63 19.39 16.98 -14.68
C LYS A 63 20.34 16.93 -13.49
N VAL A 64 19.76 16.63 -12.33
CA VAL A 64 20.48 16.20 -11.12
C VAL A 64 20.15 14.74 -10.87
N ARG A 65 21.16 13.92 -10.61
CA ARG A 65 21.02 12.49 -10.29
C ARG A 65 21.65 12.20 -8.94
N TYR A 66 20.90 11.53 -8.09
CA TYR A 66 21.32 11.04 -6.79
C TYR A 66 21.36 9.50 -6.84
N TYR A 67 22.50 8.94 -6.46
CA TYR A 67 22.65 7.50 -6.26
C TYR A 67 22.47 7.20 -4.78
N LEU A 68 21.59 6.25 -4.48
CA LEU A 68 21.24 5.88 -3.13
C LEU A 68 22.01 4.63 -2.69
N GLN A 69 22.18 4.46 -1.38
CA GLN A 69 22.96 3.39 -0.78
C GLN A 69 22.45 1.99 -1.15
N ASP A 70 21.14 1.82 -1.28
CA ASP A 70 20.51 0.58 -1.74
C ASP A 70 20.66 0.31 -3.25
N GLY A 71 21.37 1.17 -3.99
CA GLY A 71 21.55 1.09 -5.44
C GLY A 71 20.40 1.72 -6.25
N SER A 72 19.37 2.26 -5.58
CA SER A 72 18.31 3.02 -6.24
C SER A 72 18.86 4.34 -6.79
N THR A 73 18.14 4.93 -7.75
CA THR A 73 18.55 6.20 -8.36
C THR A 73 17.38 7.17 -8.38
N TYR A 74 17.59 8.36 -7.82
CA TYR A 74 16.62 9.45 -7.86
C TYR A 74 17.11 10.55 -8.78
N VAL A 75 16.27 10.99 -9.71
CA VAL A 75 16.63 11.96 -10.75
C VAL A 75 15.63 13.09 -10.78
N ILE A 76 16.15 14.31 -10.86
CA ILE A 76 15.38 15.54 -11.03
C ILE A 76 15.69 16.12 -12.40
N ARG A 77 14.65 16.44 -13.16
CA ARG A 77 14.67 17.21 -14.42
C ARG A 77 13.66 18.34 -14.33
N ASP A 78 13.69 19.24 -15.31
CA ASP A 78 12.87 20.46 -15.32
C ASP A 78 11.35 20.20 -15.26
N LYS A 79 10.87 19.09 -15.83
CA LYS A 79 9.43 18.79 -15.97
C LYS A 79 8.91 17.65 -15.10
N TYR A 80 9.83 16.87 -14.55
CA TYR A 80 9.52 15.68 -13.79
C TYR A 80 10.72 15.21 -12.99
N ARG A 81 10.42 14.47 -11.94
CA ARG A 81 11.39 13.71 -11.14
C ARG A 81 11.04 12.23 -11.22
N TYR A 82 12.03 11.36 -11.04
CA TYR A 82 11.75 9.93 -10.92
C TYR A 82 12.66 9.23 -9.93
N LEU A 83 12.14 8.18 -9.32
CA LEU A 83 12.87 7.22 -8.51
C LEU A 83 12.84 5.86 -9.24
N TYR A 84 14.03 5.34 -9.58
CA TYR A 84 14.20 3.93 -9.90
C TYR A 84 14.57 3.18 -8.62
N ASP A 85 13.72 2.22 -8.23
CA ASP A 85 13.95 1.36 -7.08
C ASP A 85 14.75 0.11 -7.49
N SER A 86 15.93 -0.09 -6.92
CA SER A 86 16.84 -1.17 -7.30
C SER A 86 16.32 -2.55 -6.95
N LYS A 87 15.51 -2.68 -5.89
CA LYS A 87 15.00 -3.95 -5.37
C LYS A 87 13.83 -4.45 -6.19
N THR A 88 12.85 -3.57 -6.43
CA THR A 88 11.62 -3.90 -7.16
C THR A 88 11.72 -3.68 -8.65
N LYS A 89 12.76 -2.95 -9.10
CA LYS A 89 12.96 -2.52 -10.50
C LYS A 89 11.83 -1.61 -11.03
N VAL A 90 10.99 -1.07 -10.14
CA VAL A 90 9.92 -0.13 -10.48
C VAL A 90 10.50 1.28 -10.68
N ILE A 91 10.03 1.99 -11.70
CA ILE A 91 10.33 3.41 -11.89
C ILE A 91 9.08 4.22 -11.57
N THR A 92 9.17 5.12 -10.59
CA THR A 92 8.11 6.06 -10.24
C THR A 92 8.47 7.44 -10.74
N TYR A 93 7.69 8.00 -11.66
CA TYR A 93 7.76 9.37 -12.13
C TYR A 93 6.75 10.23 -11.38
N GLU A 94 7.13 11.47 -11.11
CA GLU A 94 6.24 12.51 -10.62
C GLU A 94 6.43 13.74 -11.49
N PHE A 95 5.34 14.21 -12.07
CA PHE A 95 5.30 15.35 -12.98
C PHE A 95 4.85 16.60 -12.24
N ASP A 96 5.21 17.77 -12.76
CA ASP A 96 4.91 19.06 -12.12
C ASP A 96 3.40 19.32 -11.94
N ASN A 97 2.58 18.69 -12.79
CA ASN A 97 1.14 18.76 -12.68
C ASN A 97 0.57 17.88 -11.55
N GLY A 98 1.39 17.19 -10.76
CA GLY A 98 0.97 16.28 -9.68
C GLY A 98 0.59 14.87 -10.14
N GLN A 99 0.71 14.57 -11.44
CA GLN A 99 0.55 13.21 -11.96
C GLN A 99 1.71 12.32 -11.50
N ILE A 100 1.40 11.09 -11.10
CA ILE A 100 2.39 10.07 -10.75
C ILE A 100 2.25 8.90 -11.72
N GLU A 101 3.36 8.46 -12.30
CA GLU A 101 3.38 7.26 -13.13
C GLU A 101 4.32 6.21 -12.54
N ARG A 102 3.88 4.95 -12.44
CA ARG A 102 4.72 3.82 -12.05
C ARG A 102 4.85 2.87 -13.23
N SER A 103 6.09 2.62 -13.65
CA SER A 103 6.41 1.59 -14.64
C SER A 103 6.94 0.35 -13.93
N TYR A 104 6.26 -0.77 -14.12
CA TYR A 104 6.62 -2.06 -13.52
C TYR A 104 7.48 -2.90 -14.49
N PRO A 105 8.31 -3.81 -13.97
CA PRO A 105 9.15 -4.68 -14.82
C PRO A 105 8.36 -5.57 -15.77
N SER A 106 7.11 -5.86 -15.43
CA SER A 106 6.17 -6.60 -16.28
C SER A 106 5.69 -5.82 -17.51
N GLY A 107 6.09 -4.56 -17.69
CA GLY A 107 5.59 -3.68 -18.75
C GLY A 107 4.30 -2.94 -18.40
N ILE A 108 3.69 -3.24 -17.24
CA ILE A 108 2.50 -2.54 -16.76
C ILE A 108 2.86 -1.10 -16.36
N LYS A 109 1.98 -0.15 -16.66
CA LYS A 109 2.08 1.22 -16.15
C LYS A 109 0.83 1.60 -15.35
N GLU A 110 1.02 2.12 -14.14
CA GLU A 110 -0.02 2.81 -13.38
C GLU A 110 0.15 4.32 -13.59
N ILE A 111 -0.93 5.02 -13.94
CA ILE A 111 -0.97 6.48 -14.03
C ILE A 111 -2.01 6.97 -13.03
N ARG A 112 -1.56 7.76 -12.07
CA ARG A 112 -2.41 8.41 -11.07
C ARG A 112 -2.47 9.91 -11.35
N PHE A 113 -3.67 10.41 -11.56
CA PHE A 113 -3.90 11.83 -11.77
C PHE A 113 -4.15 12.55 -10.44
N VAL A 114 -4.12 13.88 -10.48
CA VAL A 114 -4.29 14.76 -9.31
C VAL A 114 -5.63 14.57 -8.62
N ASP A 115 -6.67 14.27 -9.40
CA ASP A 115 -8.02 13.98 -8.91
C ASP A 115 -8.12 12.60 -8.21
N GLY A 116 -7.01 11.85 -8.18
CA GLY A 116 -6.92 10.52 -7.58
C GLY A 116 -7.52 9.41 -8.45
N SER A 117 -7.87 9.69 -9.71
CA SER A 117 -8.19 8.66 -10.70
C SER A 117 -6.93 7.88 -11.07
N ILE A 118 -7.11 6.60 -11.38
CA ILE A 118 -6.02 5.67 -11.70
C ILE A 118 -6.33 4.96 -13.00
N ILE A 119 -5.37 4.99 -13.93
CA ILE A 119 -5.39 4.21 -15.17
C ILE A 119 -4.28 3.18 -15.11
N ILE A 120 -4.60 1.94 -15.48
CA ILE A 120 -3.61 0.88 -15.67
C ILE A 120 -3.47 0.63 -17.18
N LYS A 121 -2.23 0.65 -17.67
CA LYS A 121 -1.88 0.30 -19.05
C LYS A 121 -1.12 -1.01 -19.07
N LYS A 122 -1.59 -1.96 -19.87
CA LYS A 122 -0.87 -3.19 -20.22
C LYS A 122 -0.48 -3.04 -21.69
N ASP A 123 0.77 -2.65 -21.94
CA ASP A 123 1.29 -2.30 -23.27
C ASP A 123 0.57 -1.16 -24.02
N ASN A 124 1.21 -0.67 -25.09
CA ASN A 124 0.96 0.61 -25.79
C ASN A 124 -0.46 0.85 -26.36
N LYS A 125 -1.45 -0.03 -26.14
CA LYS A 125 -2.75 0.05 -26.81
C LYS A 125 -4.02 -0.14 -25.96
N GLU A 126 -3.93 -0.44 -24.66
CA GLU A 126 -5.14 -0.70 -23.87
C GLU A 126 -5.20 0.13 -22.58
N TYR A 127 -6.38 0.72 -22.32
CA TYR A 127 -6.68 1.54 -21.16
C TYR A 127 -7.71 0.82 -20.29
N ASP A 128 -7.28 0.29 -19.15
CA ASP A 128 -8.21 -0.10 -18.08
C ASP A 128 -8.38 1.10 -17.14
N VAL A 129 -9.55 1.74 -17.20
CA VAL A 129 -9.91 2.85 -16.29
C VAL A 129 -10.55 2.26 -15.03
N ILE A 130 -9.87 2.36 -13.89
CA ILE A 130 -10.43 1.93 -12.60
C ILE A 130 -11.11 3.15 -11.97
N ASN A 131 -12.39 3.35 -12.28
CA ASN A 131 -13.21 4.37 -11.61
C ASN A 131 -13.58 3.91 -10.19
N LYS A 132 -13.47 4.81 -9.21
CA LYS A 132 -13.75 4.57 -7.78
C LYS A 132 -15.22 4.25 -7.41
N ASN A 133 -16.10 3.95 -8.37
CA ASN A 133 -17.55 3.78 -8.13
C ASN A 133 -18.14 2.39 -8.47
N THR A 134 -17.33 1.35 -8.68
CA THR A 134 -17.84 -0.01 -8.95
C THR A 134 -17.51 -1.01 -7.84
N THR A 135 -18.00 -0.75 -6.63
CA THR A 135 -18.49 -1.84 -5.76
C THR A 135 -19.96 -2.06 -6.07
N LYS A 136 -20.22 -2.96 -7.02
CA LYS A 136 -21.37 -3.87 -7.07
C LYS A 136 -21.26 -4.68 -8.36
N THR A 137 -20.80 -5.91 -8.23
CA THR A 137 -21.19 -6.94 -9.18
C THR A 137 -21.63 -8.14 -8.37
N GLU A 138 -22.94 -8.31 -8.35
CA GLU A 138 -23.66 -9.47 -7.85
C GLU A 138 -23.14 -10.71 -8.59
N ILE A 139 -22.79 -11.73 -7.81
CA ILE A 139 -22.62 -13.10 -8.32
C ILE A 139 -24.03 -13.67 -8.46
N LYS A 140 -24.43 -13.99 -9.69
CA LYS A 140 -25.49 -14.96 -9.98
C LYS A 140 -24.85 -16.21 -10.55
#